data_AF-A0A7Y1VZ99-F1
#
_entry.id   AF-A0A7Y1VZ99-F1
#
_cell.length_a   1.000
_cell.length_b   1.000
_cell.length_c   1.000
_cell.angle_alpha   90.00
_cell.angle_beta   90.00
_cell.angle_gamma   90.00
#
_symmetry.space_group_name_H-M   'P 1'
#
loop_
_entity.id
_entity.type
_entity.pdbx_description
1 polymer ?
#
loop_
_entity_poly.entity_id
_entity_poly.type
_entity_poly.pdbx_seq_one_letter_code
_entity_poly.pdbx_strand_id
1 'polypeptide(L)'
;MSTHTEQHDLNKRLALYTGIAGALVAGTAQAAPTPSTSPDFPLTLNASDSDSFDDTSFDVDGAGDEDFQFYLNYNGDCDIAGALGYSYLSDLGYGGSIAIVDQYYAGMISPGTPLPGSQDFDSYAYLFGCNYGVDNADTDPGPFPPASRGFVGIRFEVDSNTHYGYLDVETFDGAQSIGVTIHSACFESTPDTTIVVGACDPQRIAPVPVGGLIPLSLGVLALGGMALRRRKTHS
;
A
#
# COMPACT_ATOMS: atom_id res chain seq x y z
N MET A 1 -30.29 17.43 12.95
CA MET A 1 -30.10 18.78 12.36
C MET A 1 -28.66 19.21 12.62
N SER A 2 -27.72 18.78 11.77
CA SER A 2 -26.39 19.38 11.60
C SER A 2 -25.67 18.67 10.43
N THR A 3 -26.03 19.03 9.20
CA THR A 3 -25.40 18.53 7.96
C THR A 3 -24.47 19.56 7.32
N HIS A 4 -24.08 20.61 8.07
CA HIS A 4 -23.41 21.78 7.50
C HIS A 4 -21.91 21.89 7.80
N THR A 5 -21.36 21.05 8.67
CA THR A 5 -19.94 21.14 9.07
C THR A 5 -19.02 20.26 8.20
N GLU A 6 -19.54 19.16 7.66
CA GLU A 6 -18.76 18.13 6.95
C GLU A 6 -18.33 18.56 5.54
N GLN A 7 -19.23 19.24 4.79
CA GLN A 7 -18.92 19.81 3.47
C GLN A 7 -17.80 20.88 3.48
N HIS A 8 -17.51 21.47 4.65
CA HIS A 8 -16.52 22.53 4.75
C HIS A 8 -15.08 22.01 4.85
N ASP A 9 -14.88 20.72 5.16
CA ASP A 9 -13.56 20.09 5.26
C ASP A 9 -13.13 19.43 3.94
N LEU A 10 -14.08 18.81 3.22
CA LEU A 10 -13.83 18.25 1.89
C LEU A 10 -13.29 19.31 0.89
N ASN A 11 -13.89 20.50 0.89
CA ASN A 11 -13.48 21.61 0.02
C ASN A 11 -12.08 22.17 0.35
N LYS A 12 -11.62 22.03 1.60
CA LYS A 12 -10.26 22.44 1.99
C LYS A 12 -9.23 21.40 1.57
N ARG A 13 -9.57 20.11 1.63
CA ARG A 13 -8.70 19.02 1.17
C ARG A 13 -8.54 19.04 -0.35
N LEU A 14 -9.60 19.26 -1.13
CA LEU A 14 -9.51 19.43 -2.58
C LEU A 14 -8.65 20.64 -3.01
N ALA A 15 -8.66 21.72 -2.23
CA ALA A 15 -7.83 22.90 -2.49
C ALA A 15 -6.33 22.66 -2.23
N LEU A 16 -5.97 21.68 -1.39
CA LEU A 16 -4.56 21.36 -1.11
C LEU A 16 -3.91 20.59 -2.27
N TYR A 17 -4.70 19.79 -3.01
CA TYR A 17 -4.21 19.02 -4.16
C TYR A 17 -4.12 19.82 -5.46
N THR A 18 -4.74 21.00 -5.54
CA THR A 18 -4.68 21.87 -6.74
C THR A 18 -3.46 22.81 -6.79
N GLY A 19 -2.58 22.76 -5.77
CA GLY A 19 -1.44 23.68 -5.62
C GLY A 19 -0.19 23.41 -6.47
N ILE A 20 -0.07 22.25 -7.13
CA ILE A 20 1.10 21.90 -7.96
C ILE A 20 0.71 21.81 -9.45
N ALA A 21 -0.24 22.64 -9.90
CA ALA A 21 -0.58 22.79 -11.32
C ALA A 21 0.18 23.98 -11.94
N GLY A 22 1.50 23.84 -12.05
CA GLY A 22 2.42 24.89 -12.47
C GLY A 22 3.16 24.64 -13.78
N ALA A 23 2.58 23.92 -14.76
CA ALA A 23 3.03 23.96 -16.16
C ALA A 23 1.95 23.38 -17.09
N LEU A 24 1.31 24.25 -17.86
CA LEU A 24 0.36 23.92 -18.93
C LEU A 24 1.05 23.14 -20.06
N VAL A 25 1.03 21.82 -19.97
CA VAL A 25 1.03 20.94 -21.14
C VAL A 25 -0.31 20.23 -21.09
N ALA A 26 -1.07 20.23 -22.18
CA ALA A 26 -2.29 19.45 -22.34
C ALA A 26 -1.99 17.94 -22.42
N GLY A 27 -1.21 17.44 -21.45
CA GLY A 27 -1.10 16.03 -21.14
C GLY A 27 -2.24 15.68 -20.20
N THR A 28 -2.84 14.53 -20.43
CA THR A 28 -3.68 13.85 -19.43
C THR A 28 -3.04 13.99 -18.06
N ALA A 29 -3.76 14.52 -17.07
CA ALA A 29 -3.27 14.62 -15.70
C ALA A 29 -2.66 13.27 -15.34
N GLN A 30 -1.33 13.26 -15.16
CA GLN A 30 -0.63 12.02 -14.91
C GLN A 30 -1.02 11.61 -13.49
N ALA A 31 -1.68 10.45 -13.42
CA ALA A 31 -2.02 9.73 -12.22
C ALA A 31 -0.90 9.85 -11.16
N ALA A 32 -1.28 10.15 -9.93
CA ALA A 32 -0.37 10.51 -8.87
C ALA A 32 -0.63 9.63 -7.63
N PRO A 33 0.35 8.82 -7.22
CA PRO A 33 0.37 8.17 -5.92
C PRO A 33 0.10 9.20 -4.83
N THR A 34 -0.92 8.92 -4.02
CA THR A 34 -1.44 9.80 -2.99
C THR A 34 -1.22 9.11 -1.64
N PRO A 35 -0.42 9.69 -0.73
CA PRO A 35 -0.33 9.20 0.63
C PRO A 35 -1.69 9.34 1.30
N SER A 36 -2.13 8.30 2.00
CA SER A 36 -3.29 8.42 2.86
C SER A 36 -2.96 9.32 4.04
N THR A 37 -3.90 10.19 4.40
CA THR A 37 -3.80 11.10 5.56
C THR A 37 -4.73 10.70 6.70
N SER A 38 -5.40 9.55 6.59
CA SER A 38 -6.33 9.06 7.60
C SER A 38 -6.06 7.56 7.80
N PRO A 39 -5.83 7.11 9.04
CA PRO A 39 -5.67 7.92 10.24
C PRO A 39 -4.28 8.59 10.25
N ASP A 40 -3.92 9.23 11.36
CA ASP A 40 -2.55 9.71 11.57
C ASP A 40 -1.61 8.50 11.75
N PHE A 41 -0.81 8.20 10.73
CA PHE A 41 0.22 7.15 10.79
C PHE A 41 1.47 7.62 11.57
N PRO A 42 2.19 6.72 12.28
CA PRO A 42 1.98 5.26 12.33
C PRO A 42 0.86 4.82 13.29
N LEU A 43 0.16 3.76 12.92
CA LEU A 43 -0.75 3.02 13.81
C LEU A 43 -0.03 1.81 14.39
N THR A 44 -0.23 1.51 15.66
CA THR A 44 0.36 0.32 16.29
C THR A 44 -0.69 -0.41 17.10
N LEU A 45 -0.84 -1.71 16.82
CA LEU A 45 -1.64 -2.65 17.59
C LEU A 45 -0.70 -3.51 18.43
N ASN A 46 -1.09 -3.81 19.67
CA ASN A 46 -0.29 -4.64 20.57
C ASN A 46 -1.18 -5.52 21.43
N ALA A 47 -0.82 -6.80 21.55
CA ALA A 47 -1.48 -7.77 22.40
C ALA A 47 -0.43 -8.50 23.25
N SER A 48 -0.62 -8.51 24.57
CA SER A 48 0.41 -8.87 25.56
C SER A 48 0.03 -9.93 26.58
N ASP A 49 -1.15 -10.54 26.47
CA ASP A 49 -1.59 -11.67 27.31
C ASP A 49 -2.55 -12.60 26.56
N SER A 50 -2.76 -13.82 27.08
CA SER A 50 -3.48 -14.94 26.44
C SER A 50 -4.91 -14.67 25.98
N ASP A 51 -5.49 -13.53 26.38
CA ASP A 51 -6.87 -13.14 26.07
C ASP A 51 -6.96 -11.68 25.57
N SER A 52 -5.82 -11.05 25.27
CA SER A 52 -5.77 -9.69 24.75
C SER A 52 -5.97 -9.67 23.25
N PHE A 53 -6.80 -8.74 22.81
CA PHE A 53 -6.93 -8.37 21.41
C PHE A 53 -6.87 -6.86 21.28
N ASP A 54 -6.48 -6.40 20.11
CA ASP A 54 -6.45 -5.00 19.73
C ASP A 54 -6.91 -4.91 18.28
N ASP A 55 -7.64 -3.85 17.95
CA ASP A 55 -8.16 -3.65 16.61
C ASP A 55 -8.25 -2.16 16.27
N THR A 56 -8.06 -1.86 15.00
CA THR A 56 -8.24 -0.50 14.49
C THR A 56 -8.79 -0.57 13.08
N SER A 57 -9.74 0.30 12.80
CA SER A 57 -10.23 0.57 11.46
C SER A 57 -9.58 1.83 10.90
N PHE A 58 -9.56 1.95 9.57
CA PHE A 58 -9.03 3.12 8.90
C PHE A 58 -9.67 3.38 7.54
N ASP A 59 -9.75 4.67 7.23
CA ASP A 59 -10.26 5.27 6.00
C ASP A 59 -9.06 5.69 5.12
N VAL A 60 -8.74 4.92 4.09
CA VAL A 60 -7.56 5.11 3.23
C VAL A 60 -7.70 6.36 2.37
N ASP A 61 -8.90 6.64 1.87
CA ASP A 61 -9.13 7.68 0.87
C ASP A 61 -9.60 9.01 1.49
N GLY A 62 -10.01 8.99 2.75
CA GLY A 62 -10.50 10.14 3.51
C GLY A 62 -11.96 10.50 3.20
N ALA A 63 -12.76 9.59 2.66
CA ALA A 63 -14.16 9.81 2.31
C ALA A 63 -15.12 9.74 3.52
N GLY A 64 -14.62 9.30 4.68
CA GLY A 64 -15.36 9.25 5.94
C GLY A 64 -15.97 7.88 6.27
N ASP A 65 -15.83 6.90 5.38
CA ASP A 65 -16.15 5.49 5.63
C ASP A 65 -14.85 4.72 5.91
N GLU A 66 -14.90 3.76 6.82
CA GLU A 66 -13.73 2.93 7.15
C GLU A 66 -13.57 1.82 6.12
N ASP A 67 -12.50 1.83 5.34
CA ASP A 67 -12.26 0.86 4.27
C ASP A 67 -11.82 -0.50 4.80
N PHE A 68 -10.97 -0.49 5.84
CA PHE A 68 -10.29 -1.68 6.33
C PHE A 68 -10.21 -1.71 7.85
N GLN A 69 -10.11 -2.92 8.40
CA GLN A 69 -9.83 -3.17 9.81
C GLN A 69 -8.62 -4.09 9.96
N PHE A 70 -7.68 -3.70 10.82
CA PHE A 70 -6.70 -4.62 11.38
C PHE A 70 -7.20 -5.18 12.69
N TYR A 71 -7.01 -6.48 12.85
CA TYR A 71 -7.27 -7.19 14.08
C TYR A 71 -6.02 -7.94 14.50
N LEU A 72 -5.73 -7.88 15.80
CA LEU A 72 -4.64 -8.57 16.45
C LEU A 72 -5.21 -9.30 17.66
N ASN A 73 -4.90 -10.59 17.79
CA ASN A 73 -5.32 -11.37 18.94
C ASN A 73 -4.16 -12.24 19.41
N TYR A 74 -3.78 -12.04 20.66
CA TYR A 74 -2.87 -12.93 21.34
C TYR A 74 -3.70 -14.10 21.88
N ASN A 75 -3.49 -15.27 21.29
CA ASN A 75 -4.14 -16.50 21.67
C ASN A 75 -3.06 -17.53 22.00
N GLY A 76 -3.00 -17.94 23.27
CA GLY A 76 -1.99 -18.86 23.79
C GLY A 76 -1.98 -20.25 23.13
N ASP A 77 -2.99 -20.59 22.34
CA ASP A 77 -3.08 -21.87 21.64
C ASP A 77 -2.36 -21.88 20.29
N CYS A 78 -1.95 -20.72 19.76
CA CYS A 78 -1.26 -20.61 18.48
C CYS A 78 0.22 -20.24 18.68
N ASP A 79 1.13 -21.21 18.76
CA ASP A 79 2.57 -20.95 18.85
C ASP A 79 3.23 -21.00 17.47
N ILE A 80 3.48 -19.82 16.91
CA ILE A 80 4.20 -19.67 15.65
C ILE A 80 5.52 -18.98 15.92
N ALA A 81 6.61 -19.75 15.84
CA ALA A 81 7.96 -19.25 16.04
C ALA A 81 8.15 -18.47 17.37
N GLY A 82 7.37 -18.80 18.41
CA GLY A 82 7.37 -18.13 19.71
C GLY A 82 6.32 -17.02 19.86
N ALA A 83 5.65 -16.62 18.77
CA ALA A 83 4.53 -15.69 18.82
C ALA A 83 3.23 -16.44 19.10
N LEU A 84 2.56 -16.06 20.19
CA LEU A 84 1.33 -16.69 20.69
C LEU A 84 0.08 -15.94 20.19
N GLY A 85 -0.19 -15.97 18.88
CA GLY A 85 -1.37 -15.30 18.34
C GLY A 85 -1.40 -15.14 16.83
N TYR A 86 -2.35 -14.32 16.36
CA TYR A 86 -2.57 -14.07 14.94
C TYR A 86 -2.95 -12.61 14.68
N SER A 87 -2.73 -12.17 13.45
CA SER A 87 -3.22 -10.89 12.95
C SER A 87 -3.79 -11.04 11.54
N TYR A 88 -4.87 -10.31 11.27
CA TYR A 88 -5.45 -10.24 9.94
C TYR A 88 -5.85 -8.82 9.57
N LEU A 89 -6.01 -8.63 8.26
CA LEU A 89 -6.61 -7.46 7.64
C LEU A 89 -7.93 -7.89 6.98
N SER A 90 -8.98 -7.12 7.18
CA SER A 90 -10.29 -7.36 6.57
C SER A 90 -10.89 -6.10 5.97
N ASP A 91 -11.64 -6.27 4.89
CA ASP A 91 -12.61 -5.30 4.37
C ASP A 91 -13.79 -5.19 5.34
N LEU A 92 -14.26 -3.97 5.57
CA LEU A 92 -15.45 -3.68 6.38
C LEU A 92 -16.76 -3.70 5.59
N GLY A 93 -16.71 -4.18 4.33
CA GLY A 93 -17.86 -4.37 3.45
C GLY A 93 -18.11 -3.20 2.50
N TYR A 94 -17.09 -2.38 2.25
CA TYR A 94 -17.16 -1.18 1.41
C TYR A 94 -16.44 -1.38 0.06
N GLY A 95 -16.30 -2.64 -0.37
CA GLY A 95 -15.62 -2.97 -1.64
C GLY A 95 -14.11 -3.06 -1.50
N GLY A 96 -13.60 -3.07 -0.27
CA GLY A 96 -12.21 -3.32 0.06
C GLY A 96 -11.81 -4.77 -0.27
N SER A 97 -10.53 -4.96 -0.58
CA SER A 97 -9.94 -6.28 -0.72
C SER A 97 -8.42 -6.20 -0.62
N ILE A 98 -7.82 -7.28 -0.13
CA ILE A 98 -6.42 -7.42 0.20
C ILE A 98 -5.75 -8.33 -0.82
N ALA A 99 -4.57 -7.95 -1.30
CA ALA A 99 -3.77 -8.79 -2.16
C ALA A 99 -3.27 -10.03 -1.39
N ILE A 100 -3.55 -11.21 -1.92
CA ILE A 100 -3.25 -12.49 -1.26
C ILE A 100 -2.20 -13.29 -2.04
N VAL A 101 -1.41 -14.09 -1.32
CA VAL A 101 -0.46 -15.06 -1.91
C VAL A 101 -1.09 -16.45 -2.08
N ASP A 102 -2.06 -16.75 -1.22
CA ASP A 102 -2.90 -17.95 -1.25
C ASP A 102 -4.30 -17.60 -0.71
N GLN A 103 -5.18 -18.58 -0.52
CA GLN A 103 -6.55 -18.32 -0.08
C GLN A 103 -6.70 -17.74 1.34
N TYR A 104 -5.62 -17.57 2.12
CA TYR A 104 -5.69 -17.17 3.52
C TYR A 104 -4.75 -16.04 3.91
N TYR A 105 -3.59 -15.93 3.28
CA TYR A 105 -2.55 -15.00 3.72
C TYR A 105 -2.35 -13.82 2.78
N ALA A 106 -2.12 -12.65 3.38
CA ALA A 106 -1.77 -11.44 2.68
C ALA A 106 -0.40 -11.61 2.02
N GLY A 107 -0.31 -11.32 0.72
CA GLY A 107 0.94 -11.40 0.00
C GLY A 107 1.90 -10.29 0.40
N MET A 108 3.09 -10.63 0.89
CA MET A 108 4.16 -9.66 1.10
C MET A 108 4.72 -9.21 -0.26
N ILE A 109 4.54 -7.93 -0.59
CA ILE A 109 4.93 -7.36 -1.88
C ILE A 109 6.23 -6.56 -1.75
N SER A 110 7.12 -6.75 -2.74
CA SER A 110 8.39 -6.02 -2.81
C SER A 110 8.20 -4.59 -3.35
N PRO A 111 9.00 -3.60 -2.89
CA PRO A 111 9.07 -2.27 -3.52
C PRO A 111 9.28 -2.36 -5.04
N GLY A 112 8.65 -1.46 -5.79
CA GLY A 112 8.73 -1.43 -7.25
C GLY A 112 7.75 -2.37 -7.97
N THR A 113 7.03 -3.24 -7.25
CA THR A 113 6.02 -4.10 -7.84
C THR A 113 4.78 -3.29 -8.25
N PRO A 114 4.27 -3.42 -9.49
CA PRO A 114 3.01 -2.79 -9.89
C PRO A 114 1.78 -3.52 -9.31
N LEU A 115 0.78 -2.77 -8.85
CA LEU A 115 -0.52 -3.27 -8.40
C LEU A 115 -1.64 -2.87 -9.37
N PRO A 116 -2.61 -3.76 -9.68
CA PRO A 116 -2.82 -5.07 -9.06
C PRO A 116 -1.84 -6.17 -9.51
N GLY A 117 -1.11 -5.96 -10.60
CA GLY A 117 -0.17 -6.96 -11.12
C GLY A 117 -0.89 -8.27 -11.48
N SER A 118 -0.36 -9.41 -11.00
CA SER A 118 -0.95 -10.75 -11.15
C SER A 118 -1.53 -11.29 -9.83
N GLN A 119 -1.81 -10.42 -8.88
CA GLN A 119 -2.24 -10.81 -7.53
C GLN A 119 -3.75 -11.04 -7.50
N ASP A 120 -4.17 -12.04 -6.75
CA ASP A 120 -5.57 -12.23 -6.39
C ASP A 120 -5.92 -11.35 -5.18
N PHE A 121 -7.20 -11.03 -5.03
CA PHE A 121 -7.71 -10.15 -3.98
C PHE A 121 -8.87 -10.81 -3.24
N ASP A 122 -8.85 -10.76 -1.91
CA ASP A 122 -9.91 -11.29 -1.05
C ASP A 122 -10.35 -10.24 -0.02
N SER A 123 -11.55 -10.37 0.53
CA SER A 123 -12.11 -9.54 1.60
C SER A 123 -11.38 -9.69 2.94
N TYR A 124 -10.54 -10.72 3.09
CA TYR A 124 -9.92 -11.07 4.35
C TYR A 124 -8.58 -11.78 4.12
N ALA A 125 -7.56 -11.41 4.88
CA ALA A 125 -6.26 -12.07 4.80
C ALA A 125 -5.47 -11.98 6.12
N TYR A 126 -4.92 -13.11 6.58
CA TYR A 126 -3.98 -13.17 7.70
C TYR A 126 -2.62 -12.59 7.29
N LEU A 127 -2.00 -11.81 8.17
CA LEU A 127 -0.59 -11.44 8.04
C LEU A 127 0.31 -12.60 8.52
N PHE A 128 -0.02 -13.10 9.71
CA PHE A 128 0.60 -14.23 10.40
C PHE A 128 -0.42 -14.85 11.34
N GLY A 129 -0.13 -16.07 11.82
CA GLY A 129 -0.99 -16.76 12.77
C GLY A 129 -1.51 -18.09 12.26
N CYS A 130 -2.10 -18.85 13.18
CA CYS A 130 -2.70 -20.15 12.92
C CYS A 130 -4.09 -19.91 12.34
N ASN A 131 -4.30 -20.35 11.11
CA ASN A 131 -5.63 -20.36 10.54
C ASN A 131 -6.40 -21.58 11.07
N TYR A 132 -7.38 -21.33 11.95
CA TYR A 132 -8.25 -22.37 12.55
C TYR A 132 -9.06 -23.20 11.52
N GLY A 133 -9.09 -22.81 10.24
CA GLY A 133 -9.84 -23.48 9.18
C GLY A 133 -9.08 -24.51 8.36
N VAL A 134 -7.77 -24.67 8.53
CA VAL A 134 -6.97 -25.67 7.80
C VAL A 134 -6.52 -26.79 8.72
N ASP A 135 -6.73 -28.04 8.28
CA ASP A 135 -6.50 -29.30 9.02
C ASP A 135 -5.05 -29.55 9.50
N ASN A 136 -4.14 -28.56 9.43
CA ASN A 136 -2.80 -28.55 10.01
C ASN A 136 -2.36 -27.11 10.35
N ALA A 137 -3.16 -26.38 11.13
CA ALA A 137 -2.98 -24.97 11.49
C ALA A 137 -1.68 -24.64 12.27
N ASP A 138 -0.87 -25.64 12.62
CA ASP A 138 0.06 -25.53 13.75
C ASP A 138 1.45 -24.97 13.42
N THR A 139 1.79 -24.62 12.17
CA THR A 139 3.18 -24.19 11.88
C THR A 139 3.41 -23.16 10.78
N ASP A 140 2.40 -22.67 10.06
CA ASP A 140 2.65 -21.71 8.97
C ASP A 140 2.71 -20.28 9.51
N PRO A 141 3.89 -19.64 9.58
CA PRO A 141 4.00 -18.28 10.07
C PRO A 141 3.35 -17.23 9.18
N GLY A 142 2.90 -17.62 7.98
CA GLY A 142 2.45 -16.69 6.98
C GLY A 142 3.59 -15.82 6.42
N PRO A 143 3.28 -14.93 5.47
CA PRO A 143 4.27 -14.10 4.79
C PRO A 143 4.89 -13.03 5.67
N PHE A 144 4.25 -12.66 6.79
CA PHE A 144 4.73 -11.65 7.73
C PHE A 144 5.10 -12.26 9.09
N PRO A 145 6.14 -13.12 9.17
CA PRO A 145 6.58 -13.68 10.44
C PRO A 145 6.95 -12.56 11.41
N PRO A 146 6.98 -12.80 12.73
CA PRO A 146 7.32 -11.75 13.68
C PRO A 146 8.68 -11.08 13.39
N ALA A 147 8.78 -9.79 13.69
CA ALA A 147 9.95 -8.95 13.38
C ALA A 147 10.24 -8.85 11.86
N SER A 148 9.20 -8.83 11.02
CA SER A 148 9.33 -8.59 9.58
C SER A 148 8.64 -7.29 9.16
N ARG A 149 9.08 -6.71 8.04
CA ARG A 149 8.45 -5.52 7.46
C ARG A 149 8.32 -5.68 5.96
N GLY A 150 7.18 -5.31 5.42
CA GLY A 150 6.87 -5.42 4.00
C GLY A 150 5.63 -4.63 3.62
N PHE A 151 5.23 -4.77 2.36
CA PHE A 151 4.04 -4.11 1.84
C PHE A 151 2.90 -5.10 1.66
N VAL A 152 1.69 -4.66 1.99
CA VAL A 152 0.44 -5.37 1.70
C VAL A 152 -0.32 -4.58 0.64
N GLY A 153 -0.75 -5.25 -0.43
CA GLY A 153 -1.51 -4.63 -1.51
C GLY A 153 -2.98 -4.53 -1.11
N ILE A 154 -3.63 -3.44 -1.48
CA ILE A 154 -5.06 -3.22 -1.24
C ILE A 154 -5.74 -2.73 -2.51
N ARG A 155 -7.03 -3.02 -2.60
CA ARG A 155 -7.95 -2.52 -3.62
C ARG A 155 -9.25 -2.13 -2.92
N PHE A 156 -9.81 -0.97 -3.25
CA PHE A 156 -11.05 -0.47 -2.64
C PHE A 156 -11.86 0.31 -3.67
N GLU A 157 -13.11 0.65 -3.36
CA GLU A 157 -14.00 1.40 -4.27
C GLU A 157 -14.27 2.81 -3.75
N VAL A 158 -14.13 3.80 -4.62
CA VAL A 158 -14.52 5.20 -4.37
C VAL A 158 -15.47 5.63 -5.47
N ASP A 159 -16.68 6.03 -5.10
CA ASP A 159 -17.75 6.36 -6.07
C ASP A 159 -17.94 5.27 -7.14
N SER A 160 -17.90 3.99 -6.73
CA SER A 160 -18.01 2.81 -7.61
C SER A 160 -16.86 2.62 -8.60
N ASN A 161 -15.73 3.31 -8.42
CA ASN A 161 -14.52 3.08 -9.21
C ASN A 161 -13.46 2.42 -8.35
N THR A 162 -12.72 1.49 -8.94
CA THR A 162 -11.69 0.74 -8.24
C THR A 162 -10.40 1.57 -8.11
N HIS A 163 -9.83 1.58 -6.92
CA HIS A 163 -8.51 2.15 -6.64
C HIS A 163 -7.56 1.06 -6.14
N TYR A 164 -6.27 1.24 -6.42
CA TYR A 164 -5.22 0.34 -5.97
C TYR A 164 -4.26 1.08 -5.05
N GLY A 165 -3.85 0.42 -3.97
CA GLY A 165 -2.93 0.99 -2.99
C GLY A 165 -2.10 -0.06 -2.30
N TYR A 166 -1.31 0.39 -1.33
CA TYR A 166 -0.54 -0.48 -0.48
C TYR A 166 -0.41 0.10 0.94
N LEU A 167 -0.18 -0.80 1.89
CA LEU A 167 0.13 -0.51 3.29
C LEU A 167 1.59 -0.89 3.54
N ASP A 168 2.32 -0.09 4.29
CA ASP A 168 3.61 -0.48 4.84
C ASP A 168 3.43 -1.02 6.27
N VAL A 169 3.67 -2.31 6.42
CA VAL A 169 3.35 -3.08 7.62
C VAL A 169 4.62 -3.68 8.20
N GLU A 170 4.83 -3.48 9.50
CA GLU A 170 5.87 -4.10 10.30
C GLU A 170 5.24 -4.93 11.41
N THR A 171 5.59 -6.21 11.50
CA THR A 171 5.24 -7.06 12.63
C THR A 171 6.41 -7.07 13.61
N PHE A 172 6.12 -7.19 14.90
CA PHE A 172 7.14 -7.31 15.94
C PHE A 172 6.71 -8.33 16.99
N ASP A 173 7.70 -8.91 17.65
CA ASP A 173 7.51 -9.81 18.77
C ASP A 173 8.42 -9.39 19.93
N GLY A 174 7.87 -9.53 21.12
CA GLY A 174 8.50 -9.33 22.40
C GLY A 174 8.18 -10.53 23.30
N ALA A 175 8.92 -10.70 24.39
CA ALA A 175 8.90 -11.95 25.18
C ALA A 175 7.52 -12.48 25.59
N GLN A 176 6.48 -11.63 25.65
CA GLN A 176 5.08 -11.98 25.88
C GLN A 176 4.14 -11.03 25.13
N SER A 177 4.55 -10.54 23.95
CA SER A 177 3.74 -9.55 23.22
C SER A 177 3.97 -9.65 21.73
N ILE A 178 2.89 -9.67 20.97
CA ILE A 178 2.93 -9.54 19.51
C ILE A 178 2.37 -8.18 19.13
N GLY A 179 2.82 -7.64 18.01
CA GLY A 179 2.19 -6.43 17.49
C GLY A 179 2.46 -6.17 16.03
N VAL A 180 1.69 -5.21 15.53
CA VAL A 180 1.70 -4.77 14.14
C VAL A 180 1.73 -3.25 14.13
N THR A 181 2.67 -2.69 13.39
CA THR A 181 2.73 -1.25 13.10
C THR A 181 2.46 -1.03 11.62
N ILE A 182 1.45 -0.20 11.32
CA ILE A 182 1.20 0.31 9.97
C ILE A 182 1.85 1.69 9.91
N HIS A 183 2.93 1.82 9.15
CA HIS A 183 3.71 3.06 9.11
C HIS A 183 3.15 4.09 8.13
N SER A 184 2.46 3.62 7.09
CA SER A 184 1.88 4.48 6.06
C SER A 184 0.93 3.68 5.16
N ALA A 185 -0.01 4.38 4.53
CA ALA A 185 -0.78 3.87 3.40
C ALA A 185 -0.64 4.82 2.20
N CYS A 186 -0.75 4.28 0.99
CA CYS A 186 -0.64 5.04 -0.26
C CYS A 186 -1.50 4.40 -1.34
N PHE A 187 -2.15 5.19 -2.17
CA PHE A 187 -3.04 4.70 -3.22
C PHE A 187 -2.95 5.55 -4.49
N GLU A 188 -3.41 5.01 -5.61
CA GLU A 188 -3.56 5.77 -6.85
C GLU A 188 -4.93 6.45 -6.88
N SER A 189 -4.91 7.79 -6.92
CA SER A 189 -6.11 8.63 -6.93
C SER A 189 -6.89 8.55 -8.24
N THR A 190 -6.26 8.07 -9.31
CA THR A 190 -6.95 7.82 -10.59
C THR A 190 -7.53 6.41 -10.58
N PRO A 191 -8.84 6.23 -10.79
CA PRO A 191 -9.41 4.89 -10.80
C PRO A 191 -8.81 3.98 -11.88
N ASP A 192 -8.88 2.67 -11.63
CA ASP A 192 -8.43 1.59 -12.51
C ASP A 192 -6.97 1.74 -12.97
N THR A 193 -6.16 2.50 -12.23
CA THR A 193 -4.79 2.84 -12.60
C THR A 193 -3.80 2.13 -11.69
N THR A 194 -2.77 1.57 -12.31
CA THR A 194 -1.71 0.86 -11.60
C THR A 194 -0.91 1.80 -10.71
N ILE A 195 -0.69 1.39 -9.46
CA ILE A 195 0.28 2.00 -8.55
C ILE A 195 1.54 1.14 -8.45
N VAL A 196 2.70 1.77 -8.32
CA VAL A 196 3.96 1.07 -8.01
C VAL A 196 4.18 1.10 -6.49
N VAL A 197 4.37 -0.07 -5.87
CA VAL A 197 4.61 -0.18 -4.43
C VAL A 197 5.88 0.61 -4.03
N GLY A 198 5.75 1.42 -2.98
CA GLY A 198 6.80 2.33 -2.52
C GLY A 198 6.78 3.71 -3.18
N ALA A 199 5.85 4.01 -4.09
CA ALA A 199 5.82 5.30 -4.80
C ALA A 199 5.62 6.54 -3.89
N CYS A 200 4.92 6.39 -2.75
CA CYS A 200 4.79 7.47 -1.76
C CYS A 200 5.95 7.56 -0.76
N ASP A 201 6.87 6.58 -0.74
CA ASP A 201 8.04 6.57 0.15
C ASP A 201 9.34 6.39 -0.66
N PRO A 202 9.81 7.45 -1.34
CA PRO A 202 10.99 7.37 -2.18
C PRO A 202 12.28 7.10 -1.40
N GLN A 203 12.29 7.32 -0.08
CA GLN A 203 13.48 7.09 0.77
C GLN A 203 13.74 5.60 0.98
N ARG A 204 12.73 4.74 0.80
CA ARG A 204 12.87 3.28 0.97
C ARG A 204 13.11 2.48 -0.30
N ILE A 205 13.17 3.15 -1.45
CA ILE A 205 13.79 2.53 -2.61
C ILE A 205 15.28 2.41 -2.26
N ALA A 206 15.69 1.22 -1.82
CA ALA A 206 17.05 0.92 -1.45
C ALA A 206 17.98 1.56 -2.49
N PRO A 207 19.00 2.32 -2.07
CA PRO A 207 19.87 3.02 -3.01
C PRO A 207 20.34 1.99 -4.02
N VAL A 208 19.89 2.14 -5.27
CA VAL A 208 20.31 1.27 -6.37
C VAL A 208 21.82 1.22 -6.27
N PRO A 209 22.44 0.06 -6.03
CA PRO A 209 23.86 0.00 -5.79
C PRO A 209 24.54 0.67 -6.97
N VAL A 210 25.15 1.83 -6.73
CA VAL A 210 25.93 2.62 -7.71
C VAL A 210 27.23 1.87 -8.08
N GLY A 211 27.27 0.55 -7.86
CA GLY A 211 28.39 -0.36 -8.07
C GLY A 211 28.50 -0.90 -9.49
N GLY A 212 27.79 -0.32 -10.45
CA GLY A 212 27.97 -0.61 -11.87
C GLY A 212 27.81 0.68 -12.66
N LEU A 213 28.89 1.17 -13.22
CA LEU A 213 28.87 2.11 -14.34
C LEU A 213 28.03 1.49 -15.47
N ILE A 214 26.71 1.64 -15.43
CA ILE A 214 25.89 1.56 -16.63
C ILE A 214 25.89 3.00 -17.15
N PRO A 215 26.74 3.34 -18.13
CA PRO A 215 26.58 4.60 -18.83
C PRO A 215 25.21 4.54 -19.51
N LEU A 216 24.20 5.17 -18.89
CA LEU A 216 23.05 5.69 -19.59
C LEU A 216 23.56 6.85 -20.46
N SER A 217 24.34 6.48 -21.48
CA SER A 217 24.71 7.37 -22.56
C SER A 217 23.41 7.82 -23.21
N LEU A 218 23.03 9.06 -22.93
CA LEU A 218 22.66 10.05 -23.93
C LEU A 218 22.19 9.44 -25.27
N GLY A 219 21.01 8.84 -25.27
CA GLY A 219 20.39 8.25 -26.46
C GLY A 219 19.41 9.17 -27.18
N VAL A 220 19.37 10.49 -26.88
CA VAL A 220 18.31 11.39 -27.37
C VAL A 220 18.81 12.55 -28.25
N LEU A 221 20.08 12.57 -28.69
CA LEU A 221 20.60 13.70 -29.48
C LEU A 221 21.36 13.33 -30.76
N ALA A 222 20.88 12.34 -31.52
CA ALA A 222 21.53 11.91 -32.77
C ALA A 222 20.64 11.85 -34.03
N LEU A 223 19.40 12.35 -34.01
CA LEU A 223 18.55 12.40 -35.22
C LEU A 223 18.28 13.81 -35.77
N GLY A 224 18.87 14.87 -35.20
CA GLY A 224 18.72 16.26 -35.69
C GLY A 224 19.71 16.71 -36.77
N GLY A 225 20.66 15.87 -37.18
CA GLY A 225 21.84 16.32 -37.95
C GLY A 225 21.78 16.20 -39.48
N MET A 226 20.70 15.68 -40.08
CA MET A 226 20.67 15.37 -41.53
C MET A 226 19.75 16.25 -42.39
N ALA A 227 19.32 17.42 -41.91
CA ALA A 227 18.48 18.33 -42.71
C ALA A 227 19.22 19.52 -43.38
N LEU A 228 20.52 19.73 -43.14
CA LEU A 228 21.20 20.99 -43.51
C LEU A 228 22.27 20.90 -44.61
N ARG A 229 22.30 19.83 -45.43
CA ARG A 229 23.27 19.76 -46.54
C ARG A 229 22.67 19.34 -47.87
N ARG A 230 21.73 20.13 -48.41
CA ARG A 230 21.50 20.20 -49.87
C ARG A 230 20.73 21.46 -50.28
N ARG A 231 21.41 22.61 -50.28
CA ARG A 231 21.04 23.74 -51.15
C ARG A 231 22.25 24.61 -51.44
N LYS A 232 22.92 24.35 -52.57
CA LYS A 232 23.53 25.35 -53.46
C LYS A 232 24.41 24.65 -54.50
N THR A 233 23.91 24.59 -55.72
CA THR A 233 24.69 24.88 -56.94
C THR A 233 23.69 25.26 -58.04
N HIS A 234 23.52 26.58 -58.21
CA HIS A 234 23.14 27.20 -59.47
C HIS A 234 24.44 27.55 -60.19
N SER A 235 24.66 27.00 -61.38
CA SER A 235 25.20 27.67 -62.57
C SER A 235 25.37 26.64 -63.67
#